data_AF-A0A6A4ZW33-F1
#
_entry.id   AF-A0A6A4ZW33-F1
#
_cell.length_a   1.000
_cell.length_b   1.000
_cell.length_c   1.000
_cell.angle_alpha   90.00
_cell.angle_beta   90.00
_cell.angle_gamma   90.00
#
_symmetry.space_group_name_H-M   'P 1'
#
loop_
_entity.id
_entity.type
_entity.pdbx_description
1 polymer ?
#
loop_
_entity_poly.entity_id
_entity_poly.type
_entity_poly.pdbx_seq_one_letter_code
_entity_poly.pdbx_strand_id
1 'polypeptide(L)'
;MLLLRRWQQQHRGRAASSVRRKSLLDAPSERQAKLVCAKCEHHLVETSDLFFLHWQRGVHVASFQNAALEHLKSTEHPLASIQPWKQAKLNCTKCDSGVATRATVRGQEATLFSAKHVSLKLPLGFNPILSISGVPSDVFRFSSWSDLMAQVIATPALKAVLKIRE
;
A
#
# COMPACT_ATOMS: atom_id res chain seq x y z
N MET A 1 -31.60 -53.79 53.83
CA MET A 1 -30.93 -53.02 54.89
C MET A 1 -29.61 -52.50 54.32
N LEU A 2 -29.36 -51.18 54.44
CA LEU A 2 -28.07 -50.48 54.36
C LEU A 2 -27.39 -50.45 52.97
N LEU A 3 -27.61 -49.40 52.16
CA LEU A 3 -26.83 -48.15 52.12
C LEU A 3 -25.32 -48.37 51.94
N LEU A 4 -24.74 -47.89 50.83
CA LEU A 4 -23.75 -46.82 50.90
C LEU A 4 -23.36 -46.27 49.51
N ARG A 5 -23.32 -44.95 49.49
CA ARG A 5 -23.00 -44.01 48.41
C ARG A 5 -21.57 -44.24 47.90
N ARG A 6 -21.36 -44.12 46.58
CA ARG A 6 -20.04 -43.79 46.06
C ARG A 6 -20.13 -42.65 45.06
N TRP A 7 -19.63 -41.52 45.51
CA TRP A 7 -19.28 -40.35 44.72
C TRP A 7 -18.29 -40.76 43.63
N GLN A 8 -18.50 -40.28 42.40
CA GLN A 8 -17.42 -40.18 41.42
C GLN A 8 -17.54 -38.86 40.67
N GLN A 9 -16.48 -38.07 40.80
CA GLN A 9 -16.33 -36.70 40.31
C GLN A 9 -16.58 -36.59 38.81
N GLN A 10 -17.47 -35.66 38.48
CA GLN A 10 -17.65 -35.11 37.15
C GLN A 10 -16.42 -34.26 36.80
N HIS A 11 -15.47 -34.80 36.05
CA HIS A 11 -14.42 -34.02 35.41
C HIS A 11 -15.02 -33.18 34.27
N ARG A 12 -15.68 -32.06 34.62
CA ARG A 12 -15.88 -30.95 33.69
C ARG A 12 -14.57 -30.19 33.58
N GLY A 13 -13.66 -30.69 32.76
CA GLY A 13 -12.59 -29.88 32.20
C GLY A 13 -13.26 -28.73 31.45
N ARG A 14 -13.19 -27.52 32.02
CA ARG A 14 -13.51 -26.29 31.31
C ARG A 14 -12.61 -26.28 30.08
N ALA A 15 -13.21 -26.37 28.90
CA ALA A 15 -12.54 -26.00 27.67
C ALA A 15 -12.00 -24.59 27.89
N ALA A 16 -10.68 -24.48 28.04
CA ALA A 16 -10.00 -23.20 27.93
C ALA A 16 -10.28 -22.74 26.51
N SER A 17 -11.29 -21.89 26.34
CA SER A 17 -11.49 -21.13 25.13
C SER A 17 -10.25 -20.27 24.98
N SER A 18 -9.26 -20.82 24.29
CA SER A 18 -8.15 -20.09 23.71
C SER A 18 -8.80 -19.15 22.68
N VAL A 19 -9.30 -18.02 23.16
CA VAL A 19 -9.47 -16.83 22.35
C VAL A 19 -8.06 -16.47 21.93
N ARG A 20 -7.63 -17.05 20.81
CA ARG A 20 -6.38 -16.75 20.13
C ARG A 20 -6.47 -15.27 19.81
N ARG A 21 -5.87 -14.43 20.66
CA ARG A 21 -5.62 -13.02 20.36
C ARG A 21 -4.91 -13.04 19.02
N LYS A 22 -5.62 -12.70 17.94
CA LYS A 22 -4.99 -12.40 16.66
C LYS A 22 -4.02 -11.28 16.99
N SER A 23 -2.73 -11.59 16.99
CA SER A 23 -1.72 -10.55 16.99
C SER A 23 -2.01 -9.68 15.78
N LEU A 24 -2.01 -8.36 15.92
CA LEU A 24 -2.19 -7.46 14.77
C LEU A 24 -1.21 -7.84 13.63
N LEU A 25 -0.04 -8.37 14.00
CA LEU A 25 0.99 -8.95 13.13
C LEU A 25 0.57 -10.16 12.26
N ASP A 26 -0.61 -10.75 12.48
CA ASP A 26 -1.11 -11.91 11.72
C ASP A 26 -2.01 -11.53 10.53
N ALA A 27 -2.28 -10.25 10.28
CA ALA A 27 -2.95 -9.82 9.06
C ALA A 27 -1.94 -9.79 7.88
N PRO A 28 -2.14 -10.57 6.80
CA PRO A 28 -1.23 -10.59 5.64
C PRO A 28 -1.02 -9.22 5.00
N SER A 29 -2.02 -8.33 5.13
CA SER A 29 -2.04 -6.98 4.57
C SER A 29 -1.15 -5.98 5.34
N GLU A 30 -0.72 -6.27 6.57
CA GLU A 30 0.17 -5.40 7.35
C GLU A 30 1.66 -5.66 7.06
N ARG A 31 1.96 -6.73 6.30
CA ARG A 31 3.33 -7.15 5.94
C ARG A 31 3.80 -6.62 4.60
N GLN A 32 2.93 -5.96 3.84
CA GLN A 32 3.25 -5.48 2.49
C GLN A 32 3.32 -3.95 2.46
N ALA A 33 4.27 -3.44 1.68
CA ALA A 33 4.38 -2.02 1.43
C ALA A 33 3.29 -1.58 0.45
N LYS A 34 2.76 -0.38 0.70
CA LYS A 34 1.59 0.16 0.02
C LYS A 34 1.87 1.54 -0.50
N LEU A 35 1.34 1.85 -1.67
CA LEU A 35 1.18 3.23 -2.10
C LEU A 35 -0.10 3.78 -1.47
N VAL A 36 0.01 4.92 -0.80
CA VAL A 36 -1.09 5.58 -0.11
C VAL A 36 -1.26 7.01 -0.59
N CYS A 37 -2.47 7.56 -0.43
CA CYS A 37 -2.72 8.98 -0.67
C CYS A 37 -1.96 9.84 0.35
N ALA A 38 -1.18 10.82 -0.11
CA ALA A 38 -0.41 11.68 0.79
C ALA A 38 -1.29 12.53 1.74
N LYS A 39 -2.54 12.84 1.34
CA LYS A 39 -3.46 13.69 2.10
C LYS A 39 -4.16 12.96 3.25
N CYS A 40 -4.58 11.70 3.03
CA CYS A 40 -5.44 10.98 3.97
C CYS A 40 -4.98 9.56 4.29
N GLU A 41 -3.81 9.17 3.78
CA GLU A 41 -3.14 7.88 3.97
C GLU A 41 -4.00 6.67 3.58
N HIS A 42 -5.03 6.89 2.76
CA HIS A 42 -5.84 5.81 2.21
C HIS A 42 -5.01 4.95 1.27
N HIS A 43 -5.14 3.64 1.40
CA HIS A 43 -4.52 2.67 0.51
C HIS A 43 -4.98 2.89 -0.94
N LEU A 44 -4.02 2.90 -1.87
CA LEU A 44 -4.29 3.04 -3.31
C LEU A 44 -3.94 1.75 -4.06
N VAL A 45 -2.75 1.21 -3.85
CA VAL A 45 -2.28 -0.01 -4.51
C VAL A 45 -1.09 -0.61 -3.76
N GLU A 46 -0.92 -1.93 -3.83
CA GLU A 46 0.25 -2.63 -3.29
C GLU A 46 1.50 -2.30 -4.14
N THR A 47 2.66 -2.12 -3.52
CA THR A 47 3.86 -1.69 -4.25
C THR A 47 4.43 -2.76 -5.19
N SER A 48 4.06 -4.03 -4.99
CA SER A 48 4.43 -5.15 -5.87
C SER A 48 3.76 -5.12 -7.26
N ASP A 49 2.71 -4.31 -7.39
CA ASP A 49 1.96 -4.11 -8.65
C ASP A 49 2.40 -2.83 -9.39
N LEU A 50 3.47 -2.19 -8.89
CA LEU A 50 4.04 -0.98 -9.45
C LEU A 50 5.29 -1.27 -10.27
N PHE A 51 5.50 -0.41 -11.26
CA PHE A 51 6.66 -0.40 -12.15
C PHE A 51 7.27 0.99 -12.17
N PHE A 52 8.58 1.10 -11.99
CA PHE A 52 9.33 2.25 -12.46
C PHE A 52 9.38 2.22 -13.98
N LEU A 53 9.26 3.38 -14.62
CA LEU A 53 9.36 3.50 -16.06
C LEU A 53 10.08 4.78 -16.46
N HIS A 54 10.94 4.64 -17.47
CA HIS A 54 11.49 5.78 -18.18
C HIS A 54 10.60 6.13 -19.38
N TRP A 55 9.95 7.29 -19.32
CA TRP A 55 9.02 7.77 -20.33
C TRP A 55 8.94 9.30 -20.35
N GLN A 56 8.66 9.90 -21.52
CA GLN A 56 8.59 11.36 -21.72
C GLN A 56 9.69 12.18 -21.01
N ARG A 57 10.94 11.68 -21.04
CA ARG A 57 12.12 12.29 -20.40
C ARG A 57 12.05 12.38 -18.87
N GLY A 58 11.35 11.46 -18.22
CA GLY A 58 11.28 11.36 -16.76
C GLY A 58 11.19 9.92 -16.26
N VAL A 59 11.32 9.76 -14.94
CA VAL A 59 10.96 8.54 -14.23
C VAL A 59 9.50 8.68 -13.77
N HIS A 60 8.69 7.68 -14.07
CA HIS A 60 7.33 7.58 -13.54
C HIS A 60 7.16 6.26 -12.80
N VAL A 61 6.12 6.20 -11.98
CA VAL A 61 5.64 4.97 -11.39
C VAL A 61 4.23 4.71 -11.89
N ALA A 62 4.02 3.51 -12.42
CA ALA A 62 2.75 3.09 -12.98
C ALA A 62 2.26 1.77 -12.41
N SER A 63 0.95 1.57 -12.48
CA SER A 63 0.35 0.24 -12.47
C SER A 63 -0.35 -0.02 -13.80
N PHE A 64 -0.17 -1.23 -14.34
CA PHE A 64 -0.89 -1.72 -15.52
C PHE A 64 -2.11 -2.57 -15.14
N GLN A 65 -2.34 -2.77 -13.84
CA GLN A 65 -3.45 -3.57 -13.34
C GLN A 65 -4.68 -2.69 -13.09
N ASN A 66 -5.86 -3.27 -13.32
CA ASN A 66 -7.12 -2.59 -13.00
C ASN A 66 -7.42 -2.55 -11.50
N ALA A 67 -6.75 -3.38 -10.68
CA ALA A 67 -6.89 -3.36 -9.21
C ALA A 67 -6.59 -1.96 -8.61
N ALA A 68 -5.65 -1.23 -9.21
CA ALA A 68 -5.35 0.15 -8.81
C ALA A 68 -6.56 1.10 -8.95
N LEU A 69 -7.56 0.76 -9.77
CA LEU A 69 -8.74 1.60 -10.00
C LEU A 69 -9.83 1.42 -8.93
N GLU A 70 -9.81 0.34 -8.15
CA GLU A 70 -10.83 0.08 -7.12
C GLU A 70 -10.85 1.18 -6.03
N HIS A 71 -9.70 1.80 -5.78
CA HIS A 71 -9.52 2.85 -4.78
C HIS A 71 -9.46 4.26 -5.41
N LEU A 72 -9.75 4.38 -6.71
CA LEU A 72 -9.64 5.62 -7.47
C LEU A 72 -10.96 5.95 -8.18
N LYS A 73 -11.37 7.20 -8.06
CA LYS A 73 -12.48 7.76 -8.84
C LYS A 73 -11.94 8.38 -10.12
N SER A 74 -12.47 7.95 -11.26
CA SER A 74 -12.12 8.52 -12.56
C SER A 74 -12.94 9.78 -12.87
N THR A 75 -12.28 10.78 -13.42
CA THR A 75 -12.86 12.03 -13.92
C THR A 75 -12.21 12.40 -15.24
N GLU A 76 -12.88 13.20 -16.06
CA GLU A 76 -12.31 13.67 -17.33
C GLU A 76 -10.97 14.40 -17.08
N HIS A 77 -9.97 14.09 -17.90
CA HIS A 77 -8.68 14.76 -17.75
C HIS A 77 -8.77 16.18 -18.37
N PRO A 78 -8.48 17.26 -17.62
CA PRO A 78 -8.64 18.64 -18.12
C PRO A 78 -7.74 18.98 -19.32
N LEU A 79 -6.70 18.16 -19.55
CA LEU A 79 -5.75 18.30 -20.66
C LEU A 79 -5.89 17.20 -21.72
N ALA A 80 -6.96 16.40 -21.71
CA ALA A 80 -7.13 15.32 -22.70
C ALA A 80 -7.08 15.83 -24.15
N SER A 81 -7.60 17.03 -24.40
CA SER A 81 -7.60 17.68 -25.72
C SER A 81 -6.21 18.10 -26.22
N ILE A 82 -5.30 18.46 -25.31
CA ILE A 82 -3.94 18.95 -25.63
C ILE A 82 -2.92 17.81 -25.55
N GLN A 83 -3.15 16.86 -24.64
CA GLN A 83 -2.27 15.75 -24.33
C GLN A 83 -3.07 14.46 -24.46
N PRO A 84 -3.24 13.92 -25.68
CA PRO A 84 -4.13 12.80 -25.95
C PRO A 84 -3.72 11.51 -25.22
N TRP A 85 -2.47 11.42 -24.79
CA TRP A 85 -2.00 10.33 -23.94
C TRP A 85 -2.58 10.37 -22.52
N LYS A 86 -3.20 11.47 -22.09
CA LYS A 86 -3.89 11.61 -20.80
C LYS A 86 -5.39 11.39 -20.99
N GLN A 87 -5.87 10.22 -20.58
CA GLN A 87 -7.26 9.82 -20.77
C GLN A 87 -8.15 10.35 -19.63
N ALA A 88 -7.75 10.14 -18.37
CA ALA A 88 -8.56 10.50 -17.21
C ALA A 88 -7.71 10.98 -16.03
N LYS A 89 -8.26 11.85 -15.20
CA LYS A 89 -7.69 12.20 -13.90
C LYS A 89 -8.29 11.28 -12.84
N LEU A 90 -7.43 10.70 -12.00
CA LEU A 90 -7.81 9.74 -10.98
C LEU A 90 -7.64 10.34 -9.60
N ASN A 91 -8.73 10.35 -8.83
CA ASN A 91 -8.81 10.92 -7.49
C ASN A 91 -8.94 9.83 -6.44
N CYS A 92 -8.38 10.05 -5.25
CA CYS A 92 -8.59 9.16 -4.10
C CYS A 92 -10.07 9.13 -3.70
N THR A 93 -10.67 7.95 -3.61
CA THR A 93 -12.09 7.78 -3.23
C THR A 93 -12.44 8.35 -1.86
N LYS A 94 -11.47 8.41 -0.93
CA LYS A 94 -11.70 8.87 0.45
C LYS A 94 -11.69 10.41 0.60
N CYS A 95 -10.84 11.11 -0.15
CA CYS A 95 -10.60 12.55 0.08
C CYS A 95 -10.62 13.43 -1.18
N ASP A 96 -10.93 12.81 -2.32
CA ASP A 96 -11.01 13.40 -3.66
C ASP A 96 -9.74 14.13 -4.14
N SER A 97 -8.61 13.88 -3.49
CA SER A 97 -7.31 14.39 -3.95
C SER A 97 -6.92 13.71 -5.25
N GLY A 98 -6.50 14.46 -6.26
CA GLY A 98 -5.95 13.91 -7.50
C GLY A 98 -4.61 13.23 -7.25
N VAL A 99 -4.55 11.92 -7.40
CA VAL A 99 -3.38 11.10 -7.06
C VAL A 99 -2.73 10.45 -8.27
N ALA A 100 -3.46 10.30 -9.38
CA ALA A 100 -2.95 9.65 -10.58
C ALA A 100 -3.61 10.16 -11.86
N THR A 101 -3.07 9.72 -13.00
CA THR A 101 -3.61 9.95 -14.34
C THR A 101 -3.71 8.61 -15.05
N ARG A 102 -4.87 8.28 -15.61
CA ARG A 102 -5.00 7.18 -16.56
C ARG A 102 -4.41 7.65 -17.89
N ALA A 103 -3.45 6.90 -18.42
CA ALA A 103 -2.68 7.30 -19.58
C ALA A 103 -2.40 6.13 -20.51
N THR A 104 -2.19 6.42 -21.79
CA THR A 104 -1.67 5.46 -22.76
C THR A 104 -0.15 5.58 -22.82
N VAL A 105 0.56 4.62 -22.21
CA VAL A 105 2.01 4.55 -22.18
C VAL A 105 2.46 3.48 -23.16
N ARG A 106 3.20 3.87 -24.22
CA ARG A 106 3.70 2.95 -25.26
C ARG A 106 2.60 2.05 -25.88
N GLY A 107 1.39 2.59 -26.03
CA GLY A 107 0.24 1.85 -26.59
C GLY A 107 -0.53 1.00 -25.57
N GLN A 108 -0.12 0.97 -24.31
CA GLN A 108 -0.83 0.25 -23.24
C GLN A 108 -1.47 1.23 -22.26
N GLU A 109 -2.63 0.88 -21.72
CA GLU A 109 -3.23 1.66 -20.64
C GLU A 109 -2.49 1.45 -19.33
N ALA A 110 -2.20 2.55 -18.65
CA ALA A 110 -1.50 2.55 -17.39
C ALA A 110 -2.07 3.63 -16.46
N THR A 111 -1.98 3.38 -15.17
CA THR A 111 -2.28 4.33 -14.11
C THR A 111 -0.98 4.95 -13.64
N LEU A 112 -0.70 6.20 -14.05
CA LEU A 112 0.50 6.94 -13.66
C LEU A 112 0.26 7.70 -12.36
N PHE A 113 1.00 7.36 -11.30
CA PHE A 113 0.85 8.03 -10.01
C PHE A 113 1.66 9.34 -9.95
N SER A 114 1.13 10.31 -9.22
CA SER A 114 1.78 11.60 -8.98
C SER A 114 2.60 11.55 -7.69
N ALA A 115 3.93 11.63 -7.79
CA ALA A 115 4.84 11.63 -6.63
C ALA A 115 4.45 12.65 -5.56
N LYS A 116 3.91 13.82 -5.95
CA LYS A 116 3.50 14.90 -5.04
C LYS A 116 2.26 14.58 -4.19
N HIS A 117 1.45 13.61 -4.60
CA HIS A 117 0.14 13.34 -4.01
C HIS A 117 0.03 11.93 -3.41
N VAL A 118 1.15 11.20 -3.37
CA VAL A 118 1.22 9.85 -2.82
C VAL A 118 2.39 9.72 -1.85
N SER A 119 2.36 8.70 -1.03
CA SER A 119 3.45 8.31 -0.12
C SER A 119 3.50 6.79 -0.04
N LEU A 120 4.56 6.24 0.54
CA LEU A 120 4.68 4.82 0.76
C LEU A 120 4.40 4.51 2.22
N LYS A 121 3.49 3.57 2.48
CA LYS A 121 3.29 3.00 3.80
C LYS A 121 4.05 1.68 3.87
N LEU A 122 4.99 1.61 4.80
CA LEU A 122 5.89 0.48 4.96
C LEU A 122 5.27 -0.55 5.91
N PRO A 123 5.69 -1.82 5.82
CA PRO A 123 5.24 -2.86 6.74
C PRO A 123 5.58 -2.51 8.18
N LEU A 124 4.72 -2.92 9.11
CA LEU A 124 4.99 -2.73 10.53
C LEU A 124 6.32 -3.40 10.92
N GLY A 125 7.15 -2.66 11.67
CA GLY A 125 8.49 -3.10 12.07
C GLY A 125 9.59 -2.78 11.07
N PHE A 126 9.26 -2.29 9.86
CA PHE A 126 10.24 -1.74 8.93
C PHE A 126 10.35 -0.22 9.14
N ASN A 127 11.36 0.20 9.91
CA ASN A 127 11.68 1.62 10.12
C ASN A 127 12.94 1.97 9.31
N PRO A 128 12.80 2.53 8.10
CA PRO A 128 13.97 2.89 7.30
C PRO A 128 14.70 4.12 7.85
N ILE A 129 14.01 4.94 8.66
CA ILE A 129 14.52 6.21 9.16
C ILE A 129 14.03 6.34 10.60
N LEU A 130 14.96 6.42 11.55
CA LEU A 130 14.69 7.03 12.85
C LEU A 130 14.19 8.44 12.55
N SER A 131 12.88 8.67 12.63
CA SER A 131 12.30 10.01 12.46
C SER A 131 13.10 11.01 13.28
N ILE A 132 13.40 12.17 12.69
CA ILE A 132 14.10 13.29 13.36
C ILE A 132 13.33 13.73 14.63
N SER A 133 12.04 13.38 14.75
CA SER A 133 11.21 13.60 15.95
C SER A 133 11.23 12.48 17.00
N GLY A 134 11.96 11.38 16.76
CA GLY A 134 11.97 10.19 17.63
C GLY A 134 10.69 9.34 17.55
N VAL A 135 9.68 9.74 16.75
CA VAL A 135 8.43 8.99 16.58
C VAL A 135 8.54 8.10 15.34
N PRO A 136 8.48 6.76 15.46
CA PRO A 136 8.49 5.89 14.30
C PRO A 136 7.26 6.18 13.42
N SER A 137 7.50 6.62 12.19
CA SER A 137 6.45 6.71 11.17
C SER A 137 6.72 5.63 10.14
N ASP A 138 5.70 4.82 9.89
CA ASP A 138 5.67 3.83 8.81
C ASP A 138 5.40 4.50 7.45
N VAL A 139 5.21 5.82 7.39
CA VAL A 139 4.98 6.57 6.15
C VAL A 139 6.30 7.16 5.65
N PHE A 140 6.77 6.62 4.55
CA PHE A 140 7.92 7.09 3.80
C PHE A 140 7.51 8.08 2.72
N ARG A 141 8.06 9.30 2.81
CA ARG A 141 7.80 10.41 1.90
C ARG A 141 9.03 10.67 1.05
N PHE A 142 8.82 11.05 -0.20
CA PHE A 142 9.86 11.32 -1.18
C PHE A 142 9.44 12.50 -2.05
N SER A 143 10.42 13.19 -2.65
CA SER A 143 10.17 14.44 -3.38
C SER A 143 9.80 14.20 -4.85
N SER A 144 10.31 13.12 -5.45
CA SER A 144 10.12 12.76 -6.84
C SER A 144 10.30 11.25 -7.08
N TRP A 145 9.82 10.74 -8.21
CA TRP A 145 10.03 9.33 -8.56
C TRP A 145 11.51 8.99 -8.78
N SER A 146 12.31 9.92 -9.30
CA SER A 146 13.76 9.75 -9.45
C SER A 146 14.48 9.66 -8.10
N ASP A 147 14.06 10.48 -7.14
CA ASP A 147 14.55 10.44 -5.74
C ASP A 147 14.23 9.08 -5.10
N LEU A 148 12.96 8.63 -5.19
CA LEU A 148 12.58 7.30 -4.70
C LEU A 148 13.40 6.19 -5.37
N MET A 149 13.54 6.23 -6.69
CA MET A 149 14.30 5.21 -7.45
C MET A 149 15.76 5.17 -7.01
N ALA A 150 16.41 6.33 -6.82
CA ALA A 150 17.77 6.41 -6.31
C ALA A 150 17.89 5.80 -4.90
N GLN A 151 16.93 6.08 -4.00
CA GLN A 151 16.91 5.51 -2.65
C GLN A 151 16.71 3.99 -2.66
N VAL A 152 15.85 3.48 -3.55
CA VAL A 152 15.62 2.04 -3.75
C VAL A 152 16.88 1.34 -4.28
N ILE A 153 17.59 1.96 -5.23
CA ILE A 153 18.85 1.42 -5.77
C ILE A 153 19.93 1.42 -4.68
N ALA A 154 20.04 2.48 -3.89
CA ALA A 154 21.05 2.62 -2.86
C ALA A 154 20.80 1.73 -1.63
N THR A 155 19.56 1.33 -1.37
CA THR A 155 19.16 0.64 -0.12
C THR A 155 18.54 -0.74 -0.41
N PRO A 156 19.32 -1.84 -0.35
CA PRO A 156 18.84 -3.19 -0.66
C PRO A 156 17.63 -3.63 0.17
N ALA A 157 17.58 -3.24 1.45
CA ALA A 157 16.46 -3.53 2.34
C ALA A 157 15.16 -2.85 1.87
N LEU A 158 15.24 -1.59 1.41
CA LEU A 158 14.10 -0.86 0.86
C LEU A 158 13.62 -1.50 -0.45
N LYS A 159 14.56 -1.91 -1.32
CA LYS A 159 14.23 -2.65 -2.55
C LYS A 159 13.48 -3.95 -2.26
N ALA A 160 13.96 -4.73 -1.28
CA ALA A 160 13.35 -5.99 -0.88
C ALA A 160 11.94 -5.82 -0.29
N VAL A 161 11.68 -4.70 0.38
CA VAL A 161 10.37 -4.39 0.96
C VAL A 161 9.39 -3.83 -0.06
N LEU A 162 9.81 -2.84 -0.85
CA LEU A 162 8.92 -2.19 -1.81
C LEU A 162 8.60 -3.08 -3.00
N LYS A 163 9.55 -3.88 -3.49
CA LYS A 163 9.34 -4.80 -4.63
C LYS A 163 8.73 -4.15 -5.88
N ILE A 164 8.94 -2.84 -6.05
CA ILE A 164 8.57 -2.12 -7.27
C ILE A 164 9.46 -2.64 -8.39
N ARG A 165 8.86 -2.99 -9.53
CA ARG A 165 9.55 -3.58 -10.69
C ARG A 165 10.13 -2.47 -11.57
N GLU A 166 10.99 -2.83 -12.51
CA GLU A 166 11.55 -1.96 -13.56
C GLU A 166 11.07 -2.42 -14.94
#